data_AF-R7QJB7-F1
#
_entry.id   AF-R7QJB7-F1
#
_cell.length_a   1.000
_cell.length_b   1.000
_cell.length_c   1.000
_cell.angle_alpha   90.00
_cell.angle_beta   90.00
_cell.angle_gamma   90.00
#
_symmetry.space_group_name_H-M   'P 1'
#
loop_
_entity.id
_entity.type
_entity.pdbx_description
1 polymer ?
#
loop_
_entity_poly.entity_id
_entity_poly.type
_entity_poly.pdbx_seq_one_letter_code
_entity_poly.pdbx_strand_id
1 'polypeptide(L)'
;MPLQLCFTPVAAPVCIQHEHISTGRTRRASRPKFAKKPRAPPRFAEHRSTPRRWRAADEKDALLRQVTTALNQWYQETGHPKGSLPSDSHLRRCEIARRLRLQRLVTRAGGHRAVQASLGLRPIQSSLNAVKEKELAELAQSLYMLCADHDLVHPSEEFPDKKLIRKLSPPLGNRIAAFPGRNGYNRLAEYIRAKANKSFEKPVRDEFKSTKRWGLRTNPHELRMELLAYQTHPQVLPRLNSLPSEIAGAIQRQGGAAVFARAHGMVLDRDWGNLLRFSGLIRWLSDQVFPLIDVPNGSNANTAESYLLMVQYQMKHPPNFPSPVEVARAGFTNDVLRYGGRKSLAGRLGFSRTYGIRDVFMGPFSVLFAADLLEHAVKQVHVSADCSIAMPAMECMVADGRSDLAGAVGFLGGEGAVGRRVGLVPRERLLGNVQYTDYA
;
A
#
# COMPACT_ATOMS: atom_id res chain seq x y z
N MET A 1 -28.54 -2.11 -56.41
CA MET A 1 -29.78 -1.70 -55.72
C MET A 1 -29.39 -1.00 -54.43
N PRO A 2 -29.67 0.31 -54.27
CA PRO A 2 -29.33 1.05 -53.05
C PRO A 2 -30.49 1.01 -52.04
N LEU A 3 -30.20 0.70 -50.78
CA LEU A 3 -31.16 0.71 -49.67
C LEU A 3 -31.26 2.12 -49.09
N GLN A 4 -32.46 2.70 -49.19
CA GLN A 4 -32.89 3.95 -48.57
C GLN A 4 -32.99 3.81 -47.05
N LEU A 5 -32.33 4.70 -46.31
CA LEU A 5 -32.54 4.93 -44.88
C LEU A 5 -33.62 6.03 -44.72
N CYS A 6 -34.75 5.67 -44.13
CA CYS A 6 -35.80 6.61 -43.76
C CYS A 6 -35.50 7.22 -42.39
N PHE A 7 -35.43 8.56 -42.34
CA PHE A 7 -35.43 9.35 -41.10
C PHE A 7 -36.87 9.69 -40.72
N THR A 8 -37.25 9.47 -39.45
CA THR A 8 -38.49 9.99 -38.85
C THR A 8 -38.16 11.15 -37.90
N PRO A 9 -39.04 12.17 -37.79
CA PRO A 9 -38.72 13.42 -37.12
C PRO A 9 -39.04 13.44 -35.62
N VAL A 10 -38.29 14.34 -34.98
CA VAL A 10 -38.25 14.81 -33.59
C VAL A 10 -39.63 15.27 -33.08
N ALA A 11 -40.00 14.82 -31.87
CA ALA A 11 -41.09 15.37 -31.06
C ALA A 11 -40.55 16.26 -29.93
N ALA A 12 -41.29 17.33 -29.66
CA ALA A 12 -40.96 18.50 -28.83
C ALA A 12 -40.77 18.23 -27.32
N PRO A 13 -40.11 19.13 -26.57
CA PRO A 13 -39.90 18.99 -25.12
C PRO A 13 -41.11 19.45 -24.30
N VAL A 14 -41.43 18.66 -23.27
CA VAL A 14 -42.41 19.00 -22.23
C VAL A 14 -41.77 19.92 -21.20
N CYS A 15 -42.39 21.09 -21.00
CA CYS A 15 -42.12 22.00 -19.88
C CYS A 15 -42.52 21.32 -18.55
N ILE A 16 -41.57 21.18 -17.63
CA ILE A 16 -41.86 20.86 -16.23
C ILE A 16 -41.50 22.07 -15.38
N GLN A 17 -42.48 22.49 -14.59
CA GLN A 17 -42.46 23.64 -13.71
C GLN A 17 -41.47 23.45 -12.56
N HIS A 18 -40.69 24.50 -12.28
CA HIS A 18 -39.82 24.60 -11.12
C HIS A 18 -40.66 24.88 -9.86
N GLU A 19 -40.79 23.90 -8.96
CA GLU A 19 -41.24 24.15 -7.59
C GLU A 19 -40.08 24.65 -6.72
N HIS A 20 -40.33 25.81 -6.09
CA HIS A 20 -39.47 26.45 -5.11
C HIS A 20 -39.40 25.61 -3.81
N ILE A 21 -38.24 25.02 -3.52
CA ILE A 21 -37.96 24.46 -2.19
C ILE A 21 -37.24 25.50 -1.35
N SER A 22 -37.95 26.01 -0.34
CA SER A 22 -37.47 26.95 0.66
C SER A 22 -36.41 26.31 1.57
N THR A 23 -35.28 27.01 1.75
CA THR A 23 -34.21 26.61 2.67
C THR A 23 -34.54 27.01 4.11
N GLY A 24 -35.19 26.09 4.84
CA GLY A 24 -35.41 26.19 6.27
C GLY A 24 -34.11 26.04 7.08
N ARG A 25 -33.58 27.15 7.60
CA ARG A 25 -32.50 27.19 8.60
C ARG A 25 -32.96 26.54 9.91
N THR A 26 -32.46 25.34 10.22
CA THR A 26 -32.61 24.75 11.55
C THR A 26 -31.55 25.28 12.52
N ARG A 27 -32.04 25.83 13.63
CA ARG A 27 -31.28 26.45 14.72
C ARG A 27 -30.38 25.42 15.44
N ARG A 28 -29.12 25.80 15.67
CA ARG A 28 -28.18 25.10 16.57
C ARG A 28 -28.73 25.06 17.99
N ALA A 29 -29.03 23.86 18.49
CA ALA A 29 -29.25 23.63 19.91
C ALA A 29 -27.91 23.70 20.67
N SER A 30 -27.86 24.59 21.66
CA SER A 30 -26.75 24.79 22.59
C SER A 30 -26.53 23.55 23.49
N ARG A 31 -25.30 23.06 23.56
CA ARG A 31 -24.87 22.01 24.50
C ARG A 31 -24.92 22.50 25.96
N PRO A 32 -25.39 21.70 26.93
CA PRO A 32 -25.31 22.02 28.34
C PRO A 32 -23.87 21.87 28.85
N LYS A 33 -23.42 22.84 29.65
CA LYS A 33 -22.13 22.85 30.35
C LYS A 33 -22.22 21.91 31.55
N PHE A 34 -21.46 20.81 31.54
CA PHE A 34 -21.32 19.94 32.70
C PHE A 34 -20.44 20.61 33.77
N ALA A 35 -20.96 20.70 34.99
CA ALA A 35 -20.26 21.18 36.17
C ALA A 35 -19.12 20.24 36.56
N LYS A 36 -17.93 20.79 36.82
CA LYS A 36 -16.76 20.06 37.32
C LYS A 36 -17.03 19.62 38.78
N LYS A 37 -17.01 18.31 39.04
CA LYS A 37 -16.93 17.77 40.40
C LYS A 37 -15.58 18.15 41.05
N PRO A 38 -15.53 18.45 42.36
CA PRO A 38 -14.29 18.73 43.07
C PRO A 38 -13.43 17.47 43.21
N ARG A 39 -12.12 17.60 42.93
CA ARG A 39 -11.11 16.56 43.16
C ARG A 39 -10.76 16.52 44.65
N ALA A 40 -10.77 15.32 45.23
CA ALA A 40 -10.23 15.06 46.56
C ALA A 40 -8.71 15.34 46.61
N PRO A 41 -8.16 15.79 47.75
CA PRO A 41 -6.75 16.09 47.89
C PRO A 41 -5.90 14.80 47.88
N PRO A 42 -4.68 14.84 47.31
CA PRO A 42 -3.79 13.69 47.31
C PRO A 42 -3.24 13.44 48.72
N ARG A 43 -3.29 12.18 49.16
CA ARG A 43 -2.60 11.72 50.36
C ARG A 43 -1.10 11.77 50.13
N PHE A 44 -0.38 12.38 51.06
CA PHE A 44 1.07 12.35 51.16
C PHE A 44 1.55 10.91 51.29
N ALA A 45 2.41 10.48 50.36
CA ALA A 45 3.18 9.26 50.48
C ALA A 45 4.64 9.64 50.73
N GLU A 46 5.17 9.09 51.81
CA GLU A 46 6.44 9.41 52.44
C GLU A 46 7.66 9.12 51.56
N HIS A 47 8.68 9.95 51.78
CA HIS A 47 10.02 9.89 51.22
C HIS A 47 10.70 8.54 51.42
N ARG A 48 11.04 7.86 50.31
CA ARG A 48 12.26 7.05 50.20
C ARG A 48 12.99 7.45 48.91
N SER A 49 13.85 8.46 49.03
CA SER A 49 14.74 8.91 47.97
C SER A 49 16.18 8.52 48.28
N THR A 50 16.63 7.40 47.72
CA THR A 50 18.03 7.17 47.35
C THR A 50 18.14 7.13 45.81
N PRO A 51 19.29 7.51 45.23
CA PRO A 51 19.29 8.38 44.07
C PRO A 51 19.31 7.62 42.73
N ARG A 52 18.18 7.67 42.00
CA ARG A 52 18.04 7.23 40.58
C ARG A 52 19.09 7.82 39.61
N ARG A 53 19.84 8.84 40.02
CA ARG A 53 20.83 9.54 39.17
C ARG A 53 22.09 8.72 38.90
N TRP A 54 22.53 7.86 39.83
CA TRP A 54 23.80 7.13 39.70
C TRP A 54 23.69 5.96 38.72
N ARG A 55 22.60 5.17 38.78
CA ARG A 55 22.36 4.08 37.82
C ARG A 55 22.23 4.56 36.36
N ALA A 56 21.71 5.77 36.15
CA ALA A 56 21.55 6.34 34.81
C ALA A 56 22.89 6.75 34.17
N ALA A 57 23.90 7.11 34.97
CA ALA A 57 25.24 7.45 34.47
C ALA A 57 25.97 6.18 34.01
N ASP A 58 25.99 5.14 34.84
CA ASP A 58 26.65 3.86 34.54
C ASP A 58 26.03 3.18 33.30
N GLU A 59 24.70 3.21 33.18
CA GLU A 59 23.99 2.69 32.01
C GLU A 59 24.33 3.47 30.73
N LYS A 60 24.49 4.80 30.84
CA LYS A 60 24.85 5.65 29.70
C LYS A 60 26.28 5.38 29.24
N ASP A 61 27.22 5.21 30.15
CA ASP A 61 28.62 4.92 29.82
C ASP A 61 28.79 3.51 29.25
N ALA A 62 28.02 2.54 29.73
CA ALA A 62 27.93 1.21 29.11
C ALA A 62 27.38 1.28 27.68
N LEU A 63 26.33 2.07 27.44
CA LEU A 63 25.76 2.29 26.11
C LEU A 63 26.76 2.98 25.16
N LEU A 64 27.47 4.01 25.63
CA LEU A 64 28.46 4.71 24.82
C LEU A 64 29.62 3.79 24.42
N ARG A 65 30.08 2.91 25.33
CA ARG A 65 31.08 1.88 24.99
C ARG A 65 30.59 0.93 23.90
N GLN A 66 29.34 0.46 23.98
CA GLN A 66 28.74 -0.38 22.93
C GLN A 66 28.64 0.36 21.58
N VAL A 67 28.25 1.64 21.60
CA VAL A 67 28.21 2.49 20.40
C VAL A 67 29.60 2.63 19.79
N THR A 68 30.64 2.88 20.60
CA THR A 68 32.03 3.00 20.15
C THR A 68 32.55 1.71 19.52
N THR A 69 32.33 0.56 20.16
CA THR A 69 32.74 -0.75 19.61
C THR A 69 32.08 -1.00 18.26
N ALA A 70 30.77 -0.79 18.18
CA ALA A 70 30.01 -1.00 16.95
C ALA A 70 30.41 0.00 15.85
N LEU A 71 30.73 1.25 16.19
CA LEU A 71 31.24 2.25 15.25
C LEU A 71 32.61 1.88 14.69
N ASN A 72 33.52 1.40 15.55
CA ASN A 72 34.86 0.97 15.12
C ASN A 72 34.79 -0.21 14.15
N GLN A 73 33.94 -1.19 14.45
CA GLN A 73 33.69 -2.31 13.55
C GLN A 73 33.07 -1.84 12.22
N TRP A 74 32.12 -0.90 12.28
CA TRP A 74 31.54 -0.31 11.08
C TRP A 74 32.57 0.43 10.23
N TYR A 75 33.48 1.23 10.82
CA TYR A 75 34.54 1.91 10.08
C TYR A 75 35.50 0.91 9.41
N GLN A 76 35.86 -0.17 10.10
CA GLN A 76 36.72 -1.22 9.55
C GLN A 76 36.07 -1.91 8.35
N GLU A 77 34.78 -2.24 8.44
CA GLU A 77 34.09 -2.98 7.38
C GLU A 77 33.65 -2.11 6.20
N THR A 78 33.44 -0.80 6.40
CA THR A 78 32.95 0.10 5.34
C THR A 78 34.02 1.01 4.74
N GLY A 79 35.21 1.10 5.35
CA GLY A 79 36.24 2.05 4.96
C GLY A 79 35.87 3.53 5.20
N HIS A 80 34.79 3.81 5.93
CA HIS A 80 34.41 5.19 6.24
C HIS A 80 35.44 5.88 7.16
N PRO A 81 35.65 7.20 7.01
CA PRO A 81 36.64 7.93 7.79
C PRO A 81 36.30 7.90 9.29
N LYS A 82 37.29 7.45 10.08
CA LYS A 82 37.21 7.44 11.54
C LYS A 82 36.98 8.87 12.06
N GLY A 83 36.15 8.98 13.10
CA GLY A 83 35.85 10.26 13.76
C GLY A 83 34.57 10.96 13.29
N SER A 84 33.69 10.28 12.54
CA SER A 84 32.44 10.86 12.07
C SER A 84 31.24 9.92 12.19
N LEU A 85 30.18 10.36 12.89
CA LEU A 85 28.98 9.54 13.10
C LEU A 85 28.15 9.49 11.80
N PRO A 86 27.84 8.31 11.23
CA PRO A 86 27.08 8.21 9.98
C PRO A 86 25.69 8.81 10.12
N SER A 87 25.18 9.46 9.08
CA SER A 87 23.83 10.03 9.12
C SER A 87 22.75 8.97 9.38
N ASP A 88 21.64 9.35 10.01
CA ASP A 88 20.56 8.40 10.32
C ASP A 88 20.00 7.71 9.07
N SER A 89 19.94 8.43 7.94
CA SER A 89 19.59 7.82 6.64
C SER A 89 20.59 6.77 6.20
N HIS A 90 21.89 6.98 6.45
CA HIS A 90 22.93 6.03 6.07
C HIS A 90 22.89 4.79 6.98
N LEU A 91 22.69 4.98 8.29
CA LEU A 91 22.53 3.87 9.25
C LEU A 91 21.33 2.96 8.90
N ARG A 92 20.24 3.53 8.37
CA ARG A 92 19.07 2.76 7.93
C ARG A 92 19.32 1.96 6.65
N ARG A 93 20.15 2.48 5.73
CA ARG A 93 20.40 1.89 4.41
C ARG A 93 21.57 0.91 4.40
N CYS A 94 22.57 1.11 5.26
CA CYS A 94 23.76 0.28 5.36
C CYS A 94 23.45 -1.05 6.07
N GLU A 95 23.75 -2.17 5.42
CA GLU A 95 23.50 -3.52 5.98
C GLU A 95 24.39 -3.80 7.18
N ILE A 96 25.67 -3.43 7.12
CA ILE A 96 26.61 -3.55 8.25
C ILE A 96 26.09 -2.77 9.45
N ALA A 97 25.59 -1.53 9.26
CA ALA A 97 25.01 -0.74 10.35
C ALA A 97 23.76 -1.39 10.96
N ARG A 98 22.91 -2.06 10.15
CA ARG A 98 21.75 -2.83 10.64
C ARG A 98 22.19 -4.06 11.43
N ARG A 99 23.16 -4.82 10.93
CA ARG A 99 23.74 -6.00 11.61
C ARG A 99 24.30 -5.61 12.98
N LEU A 100 25.03 -4.50 13.05
CA LEU A 100 25.61 -3.95 14.27
C LEU A 100 24.60 -3.21 15.15
N ARG A 101 23.33 -3.13 14.73
CA ARG A 101 22.23 -2.44 15.44
C ARG A 101 22.57 -0.97 15.77
N LEU A 102 23.42 -0.33 14.95
CA LEU A 102 24.00 0.97 15.25
C LEU A 102 22.93 2.04 15.46
N GLN A 103 21.89 2.05 14.63
CA GLN A 103 20.77 2.99 14.75
C GLN A 103 20.07 2.87 16.11
N ARG A 104 19.83 1.64 16.57
CA ARG A 104 19.16 1.37 17.85
C ARG A 104 20.03 1.81 19.02
N LEU A 105 21.33 1.54 18.95
CA LEU A 105 22.31 1.95 19.96
C LEU A 105 22.39 3.48 20.05
N VAL A 106 22.53 4.17 18.91
CA VAL A 106 22.57 5.64 18.86
C VAL A 106 21.29 6.26 19.40
N THR A 107 20.12 5.70 19.06
CA THR A 107 18.83 6.17 19.58
C THR A 107 18.74 6.01 21.10
N ARG A 108 19.17 4.85 21.64
CA ARG A 108 19.20 4.60 23.10
C ARG A 108 20.19 5.49 23.84
N ALA A 109 21.29 5.88 23.19
CA ALA A 109 22.30 6.77 23.76
C ALA A 109 21.92 8.27 23.70
N GLY A 110 20.68 8.60 23.33
CA GLY A 110 20.19 9.99 23.29
C GLY A 110 20.21 10.63 21.88
N GLY A 111 20.41 9.83 20.83
CA GLY A 111 20.38 10.26 19.43
C GLY A 111 21.71 10.80 18.91
N HIS A 112 21.76 11.10 17.60
CA HIS A 112 22.99 11.46 16.88
C HIS A 112 23.78 12.61 17.51
N ARG A 113 23.13 13.69 17.92
CA ARG A 113 23.80 14.85 18.51
C ARG A 113 24.43 14.54 19.85
N ALA A 114 23.73 13.79 20.70
CA ALA A 114 24.24 13.40 22.01
C ALA A 114 25.46 12.49 21.88
N VAL A 115 25.38 11.48 20.99
CA VAL A 115 26.51 10.58 20.71
C VAL A 115 27.69 11.32 20.10
N GLN A 116 27.45 12.24 19.16
CA GLN A 116 28.52 13.06 18.57
C GLN A 116 29.24 13.89 19.62
N ALA A 117 28.50 14.57 20.49
CA ALA A 117 29.07 15.35 21.58
C ALA A 117 29.83 14.47 22.59
N SER A 118 29.24 13.34 23.02
CA SER A 118 29.86 12.45 24.01
C SER A 118 31.10 11.71 23.49
N LEU A 119 31.19 11.46 22.18
CA LEU A 119 32.33 10.76 21.56
C LEU A 119 33.29 11.70 20.83
N GLY A 120 33.09 13.02 20.89
CA GLY A 120 33.93 13.99 20.18
C GLY A 120 33.93 13.82 18.65
N LEU A 121 32.84 13.27 18.09
CA LEU A 121 32.75 12.99 16.65
C LEU A 121 32.35 14.24 15.88
N ARG A 122 33.02 14.48 14.75
CA ARG A 122 32.67 15.61 13.89
C ARG A 122 31.32 15.35 13.20
N PRO A 123 30.44 16.37 13.08
CA PRO A 123 29.27 16.26 12.24
C PRO A 123 29.73 16.04 10.79
N ILE A 124 29.19 15.01 10.13
CA ILE A 124 29.47 14.74 8.71
C ILE A 124 28.88 15.89 7.89
N GLN A 125 29.69 16.89 7.57
CA GLN A 125 29.35 17.91 6.58
C GLN A 125 30.07 17.64 5.24
N SER A 126 31.28 17.07 5.23
CA SER A 126 32.08 16.94 3.99
C SER A 126 31.67 15.74 3.10
N SER A 127 31.49 14.54 3.63
CA SER A 127 31.16 13.36 2.80
C SER A 127 29.71 13.34 2.30
N LEU A 128 28.79 13.93 3.06
CA LEU A 128 27.39 14.10 2.63
C LEU A 128 27.27 15.09 1.46
N ASN A 129 28.13 16.10 1.41
CA ASN A 129 28.14 17.06 0.31
C ASN A 129 28.68 16.41 -0.96
N ALA A 130 29.76 15.63 -0.88
CA ALA A 130 30.29 14.88 -2.02
C ALA A 130 29.26 13.88 -2.60
N VAL A 131 28.53 13.15 -1.72
CA VAL A 131 27.48 12.22 -2.16
C VAL A 131 26.30 12.96 -2.79
N LYS A 132 25.87 14.08 -2.19
CA LYS A 132 24.80 14.93 -2.75
C LYS A 132 25.20 15.53 -4.09
N GLU A 133 26.45 15.95 -4.23
CA GLU A 133 26.99 16.50 -5.48
C GLU A 133 27.04 15.44 -6.58
N LYS A 134 27.45 14.22 -6.24
CA LYS A 134 27.39 13.07 -7.16
C LYS A 134 25.96 12.77 -7.60
N GLU A 135 25.01 12.74 -6.66
CA GLU A 135 23.60 12.50 -6.98
C GLU A 135 22.98 13.65 -7.81
N LEU A 136 23.38 14.90 -7.59
CA LEU A 136 23.00 16.04 -8.45
C LEU A 136 23.58 15.92 -9.86
N ALA A 137 24.84 15.47 -9.99
CA ALA A 137 25.46 15.22 -11.29
C ALA A 137 24.70 14.16 -12.09
N GLU A 138 24.30 13.06 -11.45
CA GLU A 138 23.49 12.00 -12.08
C GLU A 138 22.10 12.49 -12.52
N LEU A 139 21.45 13.32 -11.68
CA LEU A 139 20.16 13.93 -12.03
C LEU A 139 20.30 14.91 -13.20
N ALA A 140 21.39 15.70 -13.23
CA ALA A 140 21.67 16.63 -14.32
C ALA A 140 21.89 15.88 -15.63
N GLN A 141 22.71 14.83 -15.62
CA GLN A 141 22.92 13.98 -16.79
C GLN A 141 21.63 13.34 -17.30
N SER A 142 20.78 12.85 -16.40
CA SER A 142 19.47 12.28 -16.77
C SER A 142 18.56 13.34 -17.41
N LEU A 143 18.61 14.58 -16.92
CA LEU A 143 17.84 15.69 -17.49
C LEU A 143 18.38 16.13 -18.85
N TYR A 144 19.71 16.16 -19.04
CA TYR A 144 20.32 16.43 -20.35
C TYR A 144 19.90 15.42 -21.41
N MET A 145 19.95 14.12 -21.07
CA MET A 145 19.47 13.06 -21.97
C MET A 145 17.99 13.21 -22.30
N LEU A 146 17.15 13.49 -21.29
CA LEU A 146 15.72 13.71 -21.51
C LEU A 146 15.44 14.89 -22.44
N CYS A 147 16.22 15.97 -22.35
CA CYS A 147 16.07 17.12 -23.22
C CYS A 147 16.53 16.81 -24.65
N ALA A 148 17.65 16.09 -24.80
CA ALA A 148 18.14 15.66 -26.11
C ALA A 148 17.16 14.69 -26.80
N ASP A 149 16.59 13.74 -26.07
CA ASP A 149 15.65 12.74 -26.61
C ASP A 149 14.30 13.36 -27.07
N HIS A 150 14.00 14.58 -26.64
CA HIS A 150 12.75 15.28 -26.90
C HIS A 150 12.95 16.65 -27.59
N ASP A 151 14.12 16.90 -28.18
CA ASP A 151 14.48 18.15 -28.86
C ASP A 151 14.16 19.42 -28.04
N LEU A 152 14.37 19.35 -26.72
CA LEU A 152 14.20 20.49 -25.82
C LEU A 152 15.48 21.33 -25.73
N VAL A 153 15.31 22.61 -25.42
CA VAL A 153 16.42 23.54 -25.13
C VAL A 153 17.31 22.95 -24.04
N HIS A 154 18.62 23.17 -24.17
CA HIS A 154 19.60 22.63 -23.24
C HIS A 154 19.34 23.17 -21.81
N PRO A 155 19.27 22.31 -20.77
CA PRO A 155 18.95 22.71 -19.39
C PRO A 155 19.79 23.82 -18.76
N SER A 156 20.98 24.10 -19.32
CA SER A 156 21.83 25.21 -18.88
C SER A 156 21.33 26.57 -19.36
N GLU A 157 20.63 26.62 -20.50
CA GLU A 157 20.06 27.82 -21.09
C GLU A 157 18.68 28.07 -20.49
N GLU A 158 17.80 27.07 -20.59
CA GLU A 158 16.45 27.12 -20.05
C GLU A 158 16.15 25.84 -19.27
N PHE A 159 15.84 25.99 -17.97
CA PHE A 159 15.54 24.84 -17.14
C PHE A 159 14.07 24.41 -17.36
N PRO A 160 13.78 23.15 -17.76
CA PRO A 160 12.43 22.73 -18.12
C PRO A 160 11.45 22.81 -16.94
N ASP A 161 10.19 23.15 -17.22
CA ASP A 161 9.16 23.19 -16.17
C ASP A 161 8.97 21.81 -15.53
N LYS A 162 8.75 21.82 -14.21
CA LYS A 162 8.48 20.63 -13.39
C LYS A 162 7.34 19.79 -13.94
N LYS A 163 6.28 20.42 -14.46
CA LYS A 163 5.14 19.69 -15.06
C LYS A 163 5.57 18.95 -16.32
N LEU A 164 6.39 19.58 -17.15
CA LEU A 164 6.93 18.98 -18.37
C LEU A 164 7.83 17.79 -18.05
N ILE A 165 8.78 17.94 -17.12
CA ILE A 165 9.67 16.84 -16.70
C ILE A 165 8.86 15.64 -16.19
N ARG A 166 7.80 15.88 -15.39
CA ARG A 166 6.93 14.81 -14.90
C ARG A 166 6.07 14.17 -15.99
N LYS A 167 5.71 14.92 -17.03
CA LYS A 167 4.95 14.42 -18.18
C LYS A 167 5.83 13.51 -19.05
N LEU A 168 7.07 13.92 -19.32
CA LEU A 168 8.01 13.17 -20.17
C LEU A 168 8.67 12.01 -19.41
N SER A 169 9.06 12.23 -18.15
CA SER A 169 9.67 11.21 -17.30
C SER A 169 9.18 11.33 -15.84
N PRO A 170 8.03 10.72 -15.51
CA PRO A 170 7.56 10.65 -14.12
C PRO A 170 8.60 10.13 -13.11
N PRO A 171 9.42 9.10 -13.43
CA PRO A 171 10.47 8.63 -12.53
C PRO A 171 11.53 9.70 -12.23
N LEU A 172 12.03 10.41 -13.25
CA LEU A 172 13.01 11.48 -13.06
C LEU A 172 12.40 12.63 -12.24
N GLY A 173 11.18 13.04 -12.58
CA GLY A 173 10.48 14.09 -11.86
C GLY A 173 10.26 13.77 -10.37
N ASN A 174 10.00 12.51 -10.04
CA ASN A 174 9.88 12.07 -8.65
C ASN A 174 11.23 12.01 -7.94
N ARG A 175 12.31 11.59 -8.62
CA ARG A 175 13.67 11.59 -8.06
C ARG A 175 14.16 12.99 -7.72
N ILE A 176 13.98 13.95 -8.64
CA ILE A 176 14.34 15.35 -8.39
C ILE A 176 13.53 15.91 -7.21
N ALA A 177 12.23 15.58 -7.12
CA ALA A 177 11.39 16.01 -6.01
C ALA A 177 11.83 15.41 -4.65
N ALA A 178 12.36 14.19 -4.65
CA ALA A 178 12.78 13.46 -3.46
C ALA A 178 14.21 13.80 -3.00
N PHE A 179 14.96 14.58 -3.78
CA PHE A 179 16.33 14.96 -3.44
C PHE A 179 16.39 15.69 -2.08
N PRO A 180 17.30 15.32 -1.16
CA PRO A 180 17.25 15.73 0.24
C PRO A 180 17.37 17.25 0.43
N GLY A 181 16.26 17.90 0.81
CA GLY A 181 16.15 19.33 1.06
C GLY A 181 14.76 19.84 0.68
N ARG A 182 14.44 21.10 1.00
CA ARG A 182 13.30 21.77 0.35
C ARG A 182 13.76 22.17 -1.07
N ASN A 183 12.90 21.95 -2.06
CA ASN A 183 13.07 22.37 -3.46
C ASN A 183 14.23 21.69 -4.23
N GLY A 184 14.17 20.36 -4.40
CA GLY A 184 15.15 19.61 -5.19
C GLY A 184 15.29 20.09 -6.65
N TYR A 185 14.23 20.60 -7.27
CA TYR A 185 14.29 21.20 -8.61
C TYR A 185 15.17 22.45 -8.66
N ASN A 186 15.00 23.38 -7.71
CA ASN A 186 15.81 24.60 -7.67
C ASN A 186 17.29 24.28 -7.46
N ARG A 187 17.59 23.30 -6.60
CA ARG A 187 18.98 22.86 -6.38
C ARG A 187 19.61 22.25 -7.63
N LEU A 188 18.85 21.47 -8.38
CA LEU A 188 19.35 20.91 -9.64
C LEU A 188 19.59 22.02 -10.67
N ALA A 189 18.68 23.00 -10.75
CA ALA A 189 18.84 24.16 -11.62
C ALA A 189 20.07 25.00 -11.24
N GLU A 190 20.26 25.29 -9.95
CA GLU A 190 21.45 25.98 -9.42
C GLU A 190 22.73 25.20 -9.74
N TYR A 191 22.73 23.88 -9.54
CA TYR A 191 23.87 23.02 -9.85
C TYR A 191 24.25 23.07 -11.34
N ILE A 192 23.26 22.95 -12.23
CA ILE A 192 23.46 23.00 -13.67
C ILE A 192 24.03 24.37 -14.09
N ARG A 193 23.49 25.47 -13.58
CA ARG A 193 24.01 26.82 -13.85
C ARG A 193 25.43 27.01 -13.34
N ALA A 194 25.71 26.55 -12.12
CA ALA A 194 27.04 26.66 -11.51
C ALA A 194 28.10 25.85 -12.26
N LYS A 195 27.73 24.67 -12.80
CA LYS A 195 28.62 23.83 -13.60
C LYS A 195 28.75 24.32 -15.05
N ALA A 196 27.73 24.93 -15.65
CA ALA A 196 27.82 25.51 -16.99
C ALA A 196 28.87 26.64 -17.07
N ASN A 197 29.05 27.38 -15.97
CA ASN A 197 30.05 28.45 -15.88
C ASN A 197 31.49 27.97 -15.65
N LYS A 198 31.72 26.67 -15.43
CA LYS A 198 33.05 26.07 -15.37
C LYS A 198 33.21 25.23 -16.62
N SER A 199 34.12 25.62 -17.51
CA SER A 199 34.44 24.91 -18.76
C SER A 199 34.33 23.40 -18.57
N PHE A 200 33.38 22.78 -19.26
CA PHE A 200 33.12 21.34 -19.23
C PHE A 200 34.43 20.61 -19.57
N GLU A 201 35.15 20.13 -18.55
CA GLU A 201 36.04 19.01 -18.76
C GLU A 201 35.17 17.89 -19.29
N LYS A 202 35.53 17.39 -20.48
CA LYS A 202 34.82 16.33 -21.19
C LYS A 202 34.42 15.24 -20.20
N PRO A 203 33.18 14.73 -20.27
CA PRO A 203 32.73 13.70 -19.35
C PRO A 203 33.69 12.51 -19.46
N VAL A 204 34.30 12.15 -18.33
CA VAL A 204 35.04 10.90 -18.15
C VAL A 204 34.07 9.78 -18.50
N ARG A 205 34.17 9.31 -19.76
CA ARG A 205 33.30 8.27 -20.33
C ARG A 205 33.64 6.88 -19.79
N ASP A 206 34.70 6.74 -18.98
CA ASP A 206 35.32 5.45 -18.70
C ASP A 206 35.29 4.98 -17.23
N GLU A 207 34.73 5.72 -16.28
CA GLU A 207 34.67 5.26 -14.87
C GLU A 207 33.35 4.60 -14.44
N PHE A 208 32.36 4.45 -15.33
CA PHE A 208 31.11 3.74 -15.01
C PHE A 208 31.15 2.23 -15.30
N LYS A 209 32.33 1.62 -15.23
CA LYS A 209 32.51 0.17 -15.25
C LYS A 209 32.84 -0.30 -13.83
N SER A 210 31.98 -1.18 -13.30
CA SER A 210 31.98 -1.75 -11.93
C SER A 210 31.32 -0.82 -10.89
N THR A 211 30.35 -1.20 -10.05
CA THR A 211 30.20 -2.46 -9.30
C THR A 211 28.76 -2.66 -8.74
N LYS A 212 27.71 -2.07 -9.33
CA LYS A 212 26.33 -2.38 -8.89
C LYS A 212 25.53 -3.00 -10.03
N ARG A 213 25.25 -4.29 -9.91
CA ARG A 213 24.32 -5.08 -10.74
C ARG A 213 23.02 -4.31 -11.02
N TRP A 214 22.59 -3.50 -10.05
CA TRP A 214 21.37 -2.71 -10.09
C TRP A 214 21.65 -1.21 -10.28
N GLY A 215 21.91 -0.77 -11.50
CA GLY A 215 22.16 0.63 -11.87
C GLY A 215 20.93 1.44 -12.30
N LEU A 216 21.15 2.60 -12.93
CA LEU A 216 20.12 3.44 -13.58
C LEU A 216 19.42 2.73 -14.74
N ARG A 217 20.15 1.84 -15.43
CA ARG A 217 19.67 1.02 -16.55
C ARG A 217 19.36 -0.41 -16.11
N THR A 218 18.87 -0.59 -14.88
CA THR A 218 18.47 -1.92 -14.41
C THR A 218 17.39 -2.48 -15.34
N ASN A 219 17.68 -3.61 -15.97
CA ASN A 219 16.71 -4.33 -16.79
C ASN A 219 15.53 -4.77 -15.90
N PRO A 220 14.29 -4.31 -16.19
CA PRO A 220 13.13 -4.68 -15.38
C PRO A 220 12.88 -6.20 -15.35
N HIS A 221 13.25 -6.91 -16.41
CA HIS A 221 13.09 -8.36 -16.49
C HIS A 221 14.03 -9.10 -15.54
N GLU A 222 15.31 -8.71 -15.50
CA GLU A 222 16.28 -9.27 -14.53
C GLU A 222 15.87 -8.98 -13.09
N LEU A 223 15.39 -7.77 -12.82
CA LEU A 223 14.89 -7.39 -11.51
C LEU A 223 13.68 -8.25 -11.11
N ARG A 224 12.80 -8.57 -12.05
CA ARG A 224 11.66 -9.46 -11.83
C ARG A 224 12.10 -10.89 -11.52
N MET A 225 13.08 -11.42 -12.25
CA MET A 225 13.61 -12.76 -11.99
C MET A 225 14.20 -12.87 -10.59
N GLU A 226 14.91 -11.84 -10.15
CA GLU A 226 15.51 -11.77 -8.82
C GLU A 226 14.47 -11.58 -7.71
N LEU A 227 13.37 -10.88 -8.00
CA LEU A 227 12.26 -10.76 -7.07
C LEU A 227 11.59 -12.10 -6.75
N LEU A 228 11.59 -13.08 -7.67
CA LEU A 228 10.98 -14.39 -7.44
C LEU A 228 11.53 -15.08 -6.19
N ALA A 229 12.83 -14.89 -5.86
CA ALA A 229 13.46 -15.47 -4.67
C ALA A 229 12.92 -14.92 -3.35
N TYR A 230 12.26 -13.76 -3.37
CA TYR A 230 11.72 -13.08 -2.19
C TYR A 230 10.19 -13.07 -2.15
N GLN A 231 9.55 -13.62 -3.18
CA GLN A 231 8.11 -13.57 -3.34
C GLN A 231 7.43 -14.73 -2.63
N THR A 232 6.33 -14.40 -1.95
CA THR A 232 5.37 -15.39 -1.46
C THR A 232 4.43 -15.86 -2.58
N HIS A 233 4.29 -15.05 -3.63
CA HIS A 233 3.49 -15.36 -4.82
C HIS A 233 4.07 -14.63 -6.04
N PRO A 234 4.12 -15.26 -7.25
CA PRO A 234 4.76 -14.68 -8.45
C PRO A 234 4.22 -13.32 -8.88
N GLN A 235 2.97 -13.02 -8.52
CA GLN A 235 2.29 -11.76 -8.85
C GLN A 235 2.28 -10.75 -7.70
N VAL A 236 2.91 -11.04 -6.57
CA VAL A 236 2.92 -10.15 -5.40
C VAL A 236 4.28 -9.49 -5.30
N LEU A 237 4.31 -8.16 -5.21
CA LEU A 237 5.54 -7.40 -4.99
C LEU A 237 5.88 -7.39 -3.49
N PRO A 238 7.02 -7.97 -3.07
CA PRO A 238 7.43 -7.95 -1.66
C PRO A 238 7.61 -6.53 -1.15
N ARG A 239 7.52 -6.35 0.18
CA ARG A 239 7.74 -5.04 0.77
C ARG A 239 9.17 -4.57 0.52
N LEU A 240 9.34 -3.30 0.14
CA LEU A 240 10.67 -2.75 -0.12
C LEU A 240 11.63 -2.85 1.07
N ASN A 241 11.10 -2.88 2.30
CA ASN A 241 11.93 -3.00 3.51
C ASN A 241 12.34 -4.44 3.84
N SER A 242 11.73 -5.46 3.22
CA SER A 242 12.15 -6.86 3.33
C SER A 242 13.16 -7.27 2.25
N LEU A 243 13.34 -6.45 1.21
CA LEU A 243 14.28 -6.70 0.12
C LEU A 243 15.70 -6.21 0.47
N PRO A 244 16.75 -6.80 -0.17
CA PRO A 244 18.08 -6.21 -0.18
C PRO A 244 18.05 -4.74 -0.64
N SER A 245 18.91 -3.90 -0.04
CA SER A 245 18.88 -2.45 -0.28
C SER A 245 19.11 -2.06 -1.74
N GLU A 246 19.82 -2.90 -2.50
CA GLU A 246 20.09 -2.69 -3.92
C GLU A 246 18.84 -2.90 -4.79
N ILE A 247 18.12 -4.00 -4.57
CA ILE A 247 16.86 -4.34 -5.25
C ILE A 247 15.79 -3.30 -4.87
N ALA A 248 15.65 -3.01 -3.58
CA ALA A 248 14.74 -1.97 -3.10
C ALA A 248 15.04 -0.60 -3.72
N GLY A 249 16.33 -0.24 -3.81
CA GLY A 249 16.78 0.98 -4.45
C GLY A 249 16.49 1.01 -5.96
N ALA A 250 16.61 -0.13 -6.65
CA ALA A 250 16.27 -0.24 -8.07
C ALA A 250 14.79 0.01 -8.32
N ILE A 251 13.91 -0.62 -7.53
CA ILE A 251 12.46 -0.39 -7.61
C ILE A 251 12.12 1.08 -7.29
N GLN A 252 12.78 1.69 -6.30
CA GLN A 252 12.59 3.11 -5.99
C GLN A 252 13.02 4.03 -7.16
N ARG A 253 14.11 3.70 -7.86
CA ARG A 253 14.55 4.46 -9.04
C ARG A 253 13.57 4.36 -10.21
N GLN A 254 12.80 3.27 -10.31
CA GLN A 254 11.74 3.10 -11.31
C GLN A 254 10.42 3.81 -10.94
N GLY A 255 10.41 4.66 -9.91
CA GLY A 255 9.22 5.42 -9.50
C GLY A 255 8.53 4.86 -8.25
N GLY A 256 9.09 3.82 -7.62
CA GLY A 256 8.60 3.23 -6.38
C GLY A 256 7.72 2.00 -6.58
N ALA A 257 7.37 1.34 -5.47
CA ALA A 257 6.69 0.04 -5.48
C ALA A 257 5.36 0.03 -6.25
N ALA A 258 4.52 1.06 -6.08
CA ALA A 258 3.22 1.13 -6.75
C ALA A 258 3.35 1.29 -8.27
N VAL A 259 4.29 2.13 -8.73
CA VAL A 259 4.53 2.34 -10.18
C VAL A 259 5.13 1.08 -10.79
N PHE A 260 6.09 0.46 -10.09
CA PHE A 260 6.70 -0.79 -10.51
C PHE A 260 5.68 -1.93 -10.60
N ALA A 261 4.87 -2.12 -9.55
CA ALA A 261 3.83 -3.14 -9.54
C ALA A 261 2.85 -2.97 -10.70
N ARG A 262 2.47 -1.73 -11.03
CA ARG A 262 1.62 -1.41 -12.18
C ARG A 262 2.25 -1.73 -13.52
N ALA A 263 3.50 -1.34 -13.71
CA ALA A 263 4.22 -1.60 -14.95
C ALA A 263 4.40 -3.11 -15.22
N HIS A 264 4.31 -3.94 -14.18
CA HIS A 264 4.57 -5.38 -14.25
C HIS A 264 3.36 -6.27 -13.93
N GLY A 265 2.16 -5.70 -13.80
CA GLY A 265 0.95 -6.47 -13.51
C GLY A 265 1.03 -7.22 -12.18
N MET A 266 1.51 -6.55 -11.13
CA MET A 266 1.69 -7.12 -9.79
C MET A 266 0.81 -6.41 -8.77
N VAL A 267 0.52 -7.10 -7.68
CA VAL A 267 -0.19 -6.59 -6.51
C VAL A 267 0.81 -6.25 -5.42
N LEU A 268 0.56 -5.21 -4.63
CA LEU A 268 1.40 -4.88 -3.48
C LEU A 268 1.22 -5.92 -2.36
N ASP A 269 2.30 -6.31 -1.69
CA ASP A 269 2.26 -7.22 -0.52
C ASP A 269 1.27 -6.75 0.58
N ARG A 270 1.07 -5.43 0.71
CA ARG A 270 0.07 -4.88 1.64
C ARG A 270 -1.35 -5.33 1.28
N ASP A 271 -1.71 -5.24 0.00
CA ASP A 271 -3.06 -5.54 -0.48
C ASP A 271 -3.28 -7.06 -0.50
N TRP A 272 -2.24 -7.80 -0.90
CA TRP A 272 -2.17 -9.26 -0.75
C TRP A 272 -2.41 -9.70 0.70
N GLY A 273 -1.69 -9.12 1.66
CA GLY A 273 -1.86 -9.41 3.07
C GLY A 273 -3.20 -8.94 3.65
N ASN A 274 -3.93 -8.04 2.98
CA ASN A 274 -5.31 -7.73 3.36
C ASN A 274 -6.24 -8.82 2.85
N LEU A 275 -6.09 -9.27 1.59
CA LEU A 275 -6.87 -10.37 1.04
C LEU A 275 -6.69 -11.66 1.83
N LEU A 276 -5.45 -12.06 2.16
CA LEU A 276 -5.20 -13.27 2.95
C LEU A 276 -5.90 -13.22 4.31
N ARG A 277 -5.87 -12.07 5.00
CA ARG A 277 -6.59 -11.88 6.26
C ARG A 277 -8.10 -11.95 6.08
N PHE A 278 -8.62 -11.32 5.03
CA PHE A 278 -10.03 -11.36 4.74
C PHE A 278 -10.48 -12.79 4.42
N SER A 279 -9.79 -13.47 3.52
CA SER A 279 -10.02 -14.87 3.15
C SER A 279 -9.99 -15.78 4.39
N GLY A 280 -9.00 -15.63 5.27
CA GLY A 280 -8.91 -16.40 6.51
C GLY A 280 -10.08 -16.15 7.46
N LEU A 281 -10.51 -14.89 7.60
CA LEU A 281 -11.68 -14.54 8.39
C LEU A 281 -12.97 -15.14 7.81
N ILE A 282 -13.16 -15.06 6.49
CA ILE A 282 -14.35 -15.60 5.83
C ILE A 282 -14.36 -17.13 5.90
N ARG A 283 -13.20 -17.77 5.71
CA ARG A 283 -13.06 -19.22 5.86
C ARG A 283 -13.41 -19.67 7.28
N TRP A 284 -12.87 -19.01 8.29
CA TRP A 284 -13.25 -19.30 9.68
C TRP A 284 -14.75 -19.11 9.92
N LEU A 285 -15.35 -18.02 9.42
CA LEU A 285 -16.81 -17.82 9.51
C LEU A 285 -17.59 -18.94 8.83
N SER A 286 -17.14 -19.42 7.68
CA SER A 286 -17.74 -20.57 7.00
C SER A 286 -17.66 -21.82 7.87
N ASP A 287 -16.48 -22.11 8.44
CA ASP A 287 -16.26 -23.29 9.29
C ASP A 287 -17.07 -23.23 10.61
N GLN A 288 -17.45 -22.04 11.10
CA GLN A 288 -18.35 -21.91 12.25
C GLN A 288 -19.82 -22.17 11.90
N VAL A 289 -20.21 -21.95 10.64
CA VAL A 289 -21.59 -22.07 10.18
C VAL A 289 -21.89 -23.44 9.61
N PHE A 290 -20.92 -24.03 8.91
CA PHE A 290 -21.08 -25.30 8.20
C PHE A 290 -21.46 -26.52 9.06
N PRO A 291 -20.99 -26.68 10.33
CA PRO A 291 -21.37 -27.82 11.16
C PRO A 291 -22.86 -27.86 11.53
N LEU A 292 -23.63 -26.83 11.19
CA LEU A 292 -25.04 -26.68 11.56
C LEU A 292 -26.01 -27.03 10.42
N ILE A 293 -25.51 -27.38 9.24
CA ILE A 293 -26.34 -27.71 8.08
C ILE A 293 -26.41 -29.23 7.96
N ASP A 294 -27.50 -29.82 8.45
CA ASP A 294 -27.86 -31.21 8.14
C ASP A 294 -28.19 -31.28 6.64
N VAL A 295 -27.19 -31.55 5.81
CA VAL A 295 -27.40 -31.81 4.39
C VAL A 295 -28.25 -33.08 4.29
N PRO A 296 -29.41 -33.06 3.60
CA PRO A 296 -30.27 -34.22 3.54
C PRO A 296 -29.48 -35.44 3.04
N ASN A 297 -29.43 -36.46 3.90
CA ASN A 297 -28.74 -37.73 3.68
C ASN A 297 -29.18 -38.33 2.34
N GLY A 298 -28.36 -38.24 1.29
CA GLY A 298 -28.65 -38.85 -0.01
C GLY A 298 -28.02 -38.20 -1.25
N SER A 299 -27.47 -36.98 -1.14
CA SER A 299 -26.75 -36.37 -2.26
C SER A 299 -25.24 -36.58 -2.11
N ASN A 300 -24.58 -37.10 -3.16
CA ASN A 300 -23.12 -37.13 -3.22
C ASN A 300 -22.63 -35.68 -3.13
N ALA A 301 -21.98 -35.32 -2.01
CA ALA A 301 -21.54 -33.96 -1.68
C ALA A 301 -20.52 -33.36 -2.69
N ASN A 302 -20.08 -34.14 -3.68
CA ASN A 302 -19.02 -33.77 -4.62
C ASN A 302 -19.53 -33.30 -5.99
N THR A 303 -20.84 -33.18 -6.21
CA THR A 303 -21.36 -32.65 -7.49
C THR A 303 -21.54 -31.13 -7.42
N ALA A 304 -21.35 -30.44 -8.55
CA ALA A 304 -21.57 -28.99 -8.66
C ALA A 304 -23.02 -28.61 -8.31
N GLU A 305 -23.98 -29.50 -8.58
CA GLU A 305 -25.39 -29.34 -8.21
C GLU A 305 -25.56 -29.36 -6.68
N SER A 306 -24.91 -30.30 -5.98
CA SER A 306 -24.91 -30.34 -4.51
C SER A 306 -24.35 -29.04 -3.90
N TYR A 307 -23.28 -28.49 -4.49
CA TYR A 307 -22.70 -27.23 -4.02
C TYR A 307 -23.67 -26.04 -4.17
N LEU A 308 -24.28 -25.89 -5.35
CA LEU A 308 -25.23 -24.81 -5.59
C LEU A 308 -26.47 -24.93 -4.68
N LEU A 309 -26.94 -26.15 -4.43
CA LEU A 309 -28.02 -26.41 -3.47
C LEU A 309 -27.64 -25.97 -2.05
N MET A 310 -26.40 -26.21 -1.61
CA MET A 310 -25.92 -25.76 -0.31
C MET A 310 -25.81 -24.24 -0.22
N VAL A 311 -25.33 -23.58 -1.28
CA VAL A 311 -25.35 -22.12 -1.39
C VAL A 311 -26.77 -21.61 -1.25
N GLN A 312 -27.71 -22.12 -2.04
CA GLN A 312 -29.12 -21.75 -1.98
C GLN A 312 -29.75 -22.02 -0.62
N TYR A 313 -29.40 -23.14 0.02
CA TYR A 313 -29.87 -23.47 1.36
C TYR A 313 -29.41 -22.42 2.38
N GLN A 314 -28.12 -22.07 2.38
CA GLN A 314 -27.60 -21.03 3.27
C GLN A 314 -28.21 -19.65 2.97
N MET A 315 -28.59 -19.37 1.72
CA MET A 315 -29.31 -18.15 1.36
C MET A 315 -30.75 -18.13 1.90
N LYS A 316 -31.43 -19.27 1.88
CA LYS A 316 -32.80 -19.41 2.43
C LYS A 316 -32.78 -19.43 3.96
N HIS A 317 -31.72 -19.97 4.54
CA HIS A 317 -31.52 -20.15 5.97
C HIS A 317 -30.21 -19.48 6.43
N PRO A 318 -30.15 -18.14 6.40
CA PRO A 318 -28.94 -17.41 6.74
C PRO A 318 -28.51 -17.69 8.19
N PRO A 319 -27.21 -17.96 8.42
CA PRO A 319 -26.69 -18.18 9.75
C PRO A 319 -26.70 -16.90 10.60
N ASN A 320 -26.52 -17.09 11.90
CA ASN A 320 -26.20 -16.00 12.83
C ASN A 320 -24.70 -15.71 12.81
N PHE A 321 -24.35 -14.43 12.91
CA PHE A 321 -22.94 -14.03 12.98
C PHE A 321 -22.37 -14.38 14.38
N PRO A 322 -21.19 -15.00 14.49
CA PRO A 322 -20.60 -15.38 15.78
C PRO A 322 -20.57 -14.25 16.79
N SER A 323 -20.79 -14.58 18.06
CA SER A 323 -20.79 -13.65 19.19
C SER A 323 -19.43 -12.93 19.33
N PRO A 324 -19.37 -11.76 20.00
CA PRO A 324 -18.10 -11.09 20.26
C PRO A 324 -17.09 -11.97 21.00
N VAL A 325 -17.57 -12.84 21.89
CA VAL A 325 -16.73 -13.75 22.66
C VAL A 325 -16.09 -14.80 21.76
N GLU A 326 -16.83 -15.38 20.82
CA GLU A 326 -16.31 -16.34 19.85
C GLU A 326 -15.30 -15.69 18.89
N VAL A 327 -15.60 -14.50 18.37
CA VAL A 327 -14.67 -13.72 17.53
C VAL A 327 -13.38 -13.41 18.29
N ALA A 328 -13.48 -13.02 19.56
CA ALA A 328 -12.32 -12.70 20.39
C ALA A 328 -11.48 -13.95 20.71
N ARG A 329 -12.13 -15.07 21.03
CA ARG A 329 -11.46 -16.36 21.28
C ARG A 329 -10.70 -16.84 20.03
N ALA A 330 -11.24 -16.60 18.85
CA ALA A 330 -10.60 -16.93 17.57
C ALA A 330 -9.53 -15.90 17.13
N GLY A 331 -9.29 -14.82 17.88
CA GLY A 331 -8.29 -13.81 17.57
C GLY A 331 -8.65 -12.84 16.45
N PHE A 332 -9.88 -12.90 15.91
CA PHE A 332 -10.32 -12.11 14.76
C PHE A 332 -10.89 -10.73 15.10
N THR A 333 -10.88 -10.31 16.37
CA THR A 333 -11.44 -9.01 16.79
C THR A 333 -10.91 -7.84 15.97
N ASN A 334 -9.60 -7.79 15.75
CA ASN A 334 -8.98 -6.70 14.99
C ASN A 334 -9.34 -6.74 13.51
N ASP A 335 -9.45 -7.92 12.91
CA ASP A 335 -9.82 -8.05 11.51
C ASP A 335 -11.29 -7.67 11.29
N VAL A 336 -12.19 -8.13 12.16
CA VAL A 336 -13.60 -7.71 12.14
C VAL A 336 -13.74 -6.20 12.25
N LEU A 337 -12.98 -5.54 13.14
CA LEU A 337 -12.98 -4.08 13.26
C LEU A 337 -12.46 -3.39 11.98
N ARG A 338 -11.39 -3.91 11.37
CA ARG A 338 -10.83 -3.38 10.11
C ARG A 338 -11.85 -3.38 8.96
N TYR A 339 -12.74 -4.37 8.91
CA TYR A 339 -13.77 -4.49 7.87
C TYR A 339 -15.09 -3.77 8.22
N GLY A 340 -15.06 -2.82 9.17
CA GLY A 340 -16.21 -2.01 9.56
C GLY A 340 -17.05 -2.62 10.68
N GLY A 341 -16.51 -3.60 11.40
CA GLY A 341 -17.15 -4.26 12.53
C GLY A 341 -18.16 -5.34 12.13
N ARG A 342 -18.69 -6.04 13.14
CA ARG A 342 -19.61 -7.18 12.98
C ARG A 342 -20.83 -6.84 12.11
N LYS A 343 -21.40 -5.63 12.22
CA LYS A 343 -22.58 -5.21 11.43
C LYS A 343 -22.27 -5.11 9.93
N SER A 344 -21.17 -4.46 9.58
CA SER A 344 -20.75 -4.28 8.19
C SER A 344 -20.44 -5.63 7.54
N LEU A 345 -19.68 -6.47 8.24
CA LEU A 345 -19.29 -7.79 7.74
C LEU A 345 -20.50 -8.72 7.61
N ALA A 346 -21.37 -8.76 8.61
CA ALA A 346 -22.63 -9.48 8.57
C ALA A 346 -23.48 -9.10 7.37
N GLY A 347 -23.68 -7.80 7.12
CA GLY A 347 -24.47 -7.33 5.98
C GLY A 347 -23.89 -7.69 4.62
N ARG A 348 -22.56 -7.67 4.47
CA ARG A 348 -21.90 -8.05 3.20
C ARG A 348 -22.03 -9.55 2.90
N LEU A 349 -21.91 -10.36 3.95
CA LEU A 349 -21.92 -11.81 3.89
C LEU A 349 -23.31 -12.40 4.15
N GLY A 350 -24.37 -11.61 4.03
CA GLY A 350 -25.73 -12.12 4.17
C GLY A 350 -26.09 -12.67 5.55
N PHE A 351 -25.37 -12.38 6.62
CA PHE A 351 -25.86 -12.82 7.92
C PHE A 351 -27.16 -12.10 8.23
N SER A 352 -28.17 -12.87 8.66
CA SER A 352 -29.46 -12.31 9.02
C SER A 352 -29.33 -11.35 10.19
N ARG A 353 -30.00 -10.20 10.08
CA ARG A 353 -30.31 -9.35 11.23
C ARG A 353 -31.83 -9.21 11.43
N THR A 354 -32.60 -10.15 10.88
CA THR A 354 -34.01 -10.04 10.43
C THR A 354 -34.18 -8.98 9.32
N TYR A 355 -34.51 -9.45 8.10
CA TYR A 355 -34.43 -8.74 6.82
C TYR A 355 -34.98 -7.31 6.81
N GLY A 356 -34.11 -6.34 6.55
CA GLY A 356 -34.48 -4.94 6.36
C GLY A 356 -34.98 -4.66 4.94
N ILE A 357 -36.32 -4.62 4.83
CA ILE A 357 -37.15 -3.86 3.87
C ILE A 357 -37.27 -4.42 2.45
N ARG A 358 -38.55 -4.58 2.08
CA ARG A 358 -39.13 -4.97 0.80
C ARG A 358 -38.54 -4.18 -0.39
N ASP A 359 -38.42 -4.91 -1.50
CA ASP A 359 -38.29 -4.39 -2.87
C ASP A 359 -36.93 -3.87 -3.36
N VAL A 360 -35.85 -4.62 -3.10
CA VAL A 360 -34.87 -5.00 -4.14
C VAL A 360 -34.32 -6.40 -3.83
N PHE A 361 -34.66 -7.38 -4.66
CA PHE A 361 -34.26 -8.79 -4.53
C PHE A 361 -32.74 -8.96 -4.66
N MET A 362 -32.05 -9.28 -3.57
CA MET A 362 -30.95 -10.26 -3.51
C MET A 362 -30.71 -10.62 -2.04
N GLY A 363 -31.15 -11.83 -1.67
CA GLY A 363 -31.02 -12.40 -0.33
C GLY A 363 -29.59 -12.53 0.18
N PRO A 364 -29.42 -13.19 1.34
CA PRO A 364 -28.18 -13.17 2.07
C PRO A 364 -27.09 -13.92 1.30
N PHE A 365 -25.98 -13.25 1.02
CA PHE A 365 -24.82 -13.84 0.36
C PHE A 365 -24.31 -15.08 1.12
N SER A 366 -24.00 -16.18 0.43
CA SER A 366 -23.49 -17.40 1.09
C SER A 366 -22.05 -17.18 1.59
N VAL A 367 -21.82 -17.45 2.87
CA VAL A 367 -20.49 -17.37 3.52
C VAL A 367 -19.58 -18.50 3.03
N LEU A 368 -20.15 -19.67 2.77
CA LEU A 368 -19.43 -20.80 2.17
C LEU A 368 -18.89 -20.43 0.80
N PHE A 369 -19.77 -19.94 -0.07
CA PHE A 369 -19.40 -19.43 -1.38
C PHE A 369 -18.35 -18.33 -1.30
N ALA A 370 -18.53 -17.37 -0.38
CA ALA A 370 -17.57 -16.29 -0.17
C ALA A 370 -16.18 -16.83 0.20
N ALA A 371 -16.11 -17.85 1.07
CA ALA A 371 -14.86 -18.44 1.50
C ALA A 371 -14.14 -19.13 0.33
N ASP A 372 -14.85 -19.99 -0.39
CA ASP A 372 -14.26 -20.77 -1.50
C ASP A 372 -13.84 -19.87 -2.67
N LEU A 373 -14.64 -18.83 -2.95
CA LEU A 373 -14.30 -17.83 -3.96
C LEU A 373 -13.06 -17.03 -3.59
N LEU A 374 -12.94 -16.58 -2.34
CA LEU A 374 -11.76 -15.85 -1.87
C LEU A 374 -10.52 -16.74 -1.86
N GLU A 375 -10.67 -18.01 -1.48
CA GLU A 375 -9.57 -18.99 -1.55
C GLU A 375 -9.11 -19.21 -3.00
N HIS A 376 -10.06 -19.31 -3.94
CA HIS A 376 -9.75 -19.40 -5.36
C HIS A 376 -9.05 -18.12 -5.87
N ALA A 377 -9.53 -16.93 -5.47
CA ALA A 377 -8.89 -15.66 -5.81
C ALA A 377 -7.47 -15.53 -5.23
N VAL A 378 -7.22 -16.11 -4.05
CA VAL A 378 -5.89 -16.22 -3.45
C VAL A 378 -5.02 -17.20 -4.27
N LYS A 379 -5.56 -18.33 -4.73
CA LYS A 379 -4.78 -19.30 -5.51
C LYS A 379 -4.35 -18.76 -6.87
N GLN A 380 -5.27 -18.09 -7.58
CA GLN A 380 -5.00 -17.64 -8.95
C GLN A 380 -4.36 -16.25 -9.02
N VAL A 381 -4.76 -15.35 -8.13
CA VAL A 381 -4.42 -13.92 -8.14
C VAL A 381 -4.60 -13.33 -9.54
N HIS A 382 -5.71 -12.64 -9.77
CA HIS A 382 -5.87 -11.84 -10.97
C HIS A 382 -5.55 -10.40 -10.64
N VAL A 383 -4.71 -9.73 -11.44
CA VAL A 383 -4.37 -8.32 -11.23
C VAL A 383 -5.19 -7.47 -12.19
N SER A 384 -6.00 -6.55 -11.65
CA SER A 384 -6.72 -5.61 -12.49
C SER A 384 -5.80 -4.48 -12.99
N ALA A 385 -6.27 -3.69 -13.95
CA ALA A 385 -5.49 -2.58 -14.51
C ALA A 385 -5.05 -1.52 -13.46
N ASP A 386 -5.74 -1.42 -12.33
CA ASP A 386 -5.35 -0.50 -11.25
C ASP A 386 -4.41 -1.13 -10.20
N CYS A 387 -4.02 -2.40 -10.42
CA CYS A 387 -3.14 -3.21 -9.58
C CYS A 387 -3.77 -3.71 -8.28
N SER A 388 -5.10 -3.63 -8.16
CA SER A 388 -5.85 -4.37 -7.17
C SER A 388 -6.03 -5.83 -7.58
N ILE A 389 -6.32 -6.67 -6.60
CA ILE A 389 -6.70 -8.06 -6.84
C ILE A 389 -8.11 -8.05 -7.41
N ALA A 390 -8.25 -8.60 -8.60
CA ALA A 390 -9.49 -8.68 -9.36
C ALA A 390 -10.30 -9.92 -8.96
N MET A 391 -11.61 -9.82 -9.20
CA MET A 391 -12.50 -10.97 -9.27
C MET A 391 -12.01 -11.93 -10.39
N PRO A 392 -11.82 -13.23 -10.10
CA PRO A 392 -11.56 -14.22 -11.14
C PRO A 392 -12.75 -14.29 -12.11
N ALA A 393 -12.46 -14.42 -13.41
CA ALA A 393 -13.51 -14.59 -14.42
C ALA A 393 -14.16 -15.98 -14.29
N MET A 394 -15.44 -16.11 -14.62
CA MET A 394 -16.17 -17.38 -14.57
C MET A 394 -15.52 -18.42 -15.49
N GLU A 395 -15.00 -18.01 -16.65
CA GLU A 395 -14.28 -18.90 -17.57
C GLU A 395 -13.01 -19.46 -16.93
N CYS A 396 -12.30 -18.65 -16.13
CA CYS A 396 -11.12 -19.11 -15.38
C CYS A 396 -11.51 -20.14 -14.32
N MET A 397 -12.61 -19.92 -13.61
CA MET A 397 -13.11 -20.89 -12.63
C MET A 397 -13.46 -22.22 -13.30
N VAL A 398 -14.15 -22.19 -14.45
CA VAL A 398 -14.49 -23.40 -15.22
C VAL A 398 -13.23 -24.12 -15.69
N ALA A 399 -12.25 -23.39 -16.22
CA ALA A 399 -10.97 -23.95 -16.66
C ALA A 399 -10.20 -24.63 -15.52
N ASP A 400 -10.35 -24.13 -14.29
CA ASP A 400 -9.76 -24.70 -13.07
C ASP A 400 -10.61 -25.84 -12.44
N GLY A 401 -11.65 -26.31 -13.14
CA GLY A 401 -12.54 -27.35 -12.64
C GLY A 401 -13.51 -26.88 -11.54
N ARG A 402 -13.66 -25.57 -11.37
CA ARG A 402 -14.56 -24.92 -10.40
C ARG A 402 -15.84 -24.39 -11.06
N SER A 403 -16.47 -25.23 -11.89
CA SER A 403 -17.77 -24.92 -12.51
C SER A 403 -18.88 -24.70 -11.47
N ASP A 404 -18.74 -25.26 -10.28
CA ASP A 404 -19.57 -25.01 -9.10
C ASP A 404 -19.53 -23.53 -8.68
N LEU A 405 -18.34 -22.94 -8.57
CA LEU A 405 -18.15 -21.53 -8.24
C LEU A 405 -18.67 -20.63 -9.34
N ALA A 406 -18.37 -20.95 -10.61
CA ALA A 406 -18.87 -20.18 -11.75
C ALA A 406 -20.41 -20.15 -11.78
N GLY A 407 -21.05 -21.31 -11.57
CA GLY A 407 -22.51 -21.41 -11.47
C GLY A 407 -23.07 -20.56 -10.32
N ALA A 408 -22.44 -20.60 -9.15
CA ALA A 408 -22.83 -19.77 -8.01
C ALA A 408 -22.62 -18.26 -8.26
N VAL A 409 -21.56 -17.86 -8.98
CA VAL A 409 -21.35 -16.47 -9.41
C VAL A 409 -22.49 -16.01 -10.32
N GLY A 410 -22.84 -16.81 -11.34
CA GLY A 410 -23.95 -16.51 -12.24
C GLY A 410 -25.28 -16.37 -11.49
N PHE A 411 -25.56 -17.30 -10.57
CA PHE A 411 -26.75 -17.28 -9.73
C PHE A 411 -26.83 -16.04 -8.82
N LEU A 412 -25.69 -15.56 -8.30
CA LEU A 412 -25.59 -14.42 -7.39
C LEU A 412 -25.49 -13.05 -8.10
N GLY A 413 -25.85 -12.99 -9.39
CA GLY A 413 -25.92 -11.74 -10.16
C GLY A 413 -24.62 -11.39 -10.91
N GLY A 414 -23.74 -12.37 -11.11
CA GLY A 414 -22.53 -12.24 -11.91
C GLY A 414 -21.33 -11.65 -11.18
N GLU A 415 -20.19 -11.64 -11.89
CA GLU A 415 -18.87 -11.27 -11.36
C GLU A 415 -18.83 -9.89 -10.72
N GLY A 416 -19.48 -8.90 -11.34
CA GLY A 416 -19.52 -7.53 -10.84
C GLY A 416 -20.28 -7.41 -9.52
N ALA A 417 -21.42 -8.09 -9.38
CA ALA A 417 -22.22 -8.06 -8.15
C ALA A 417 -21.50 -8.79 -7.01
N VAL A 418 -21.00 -10.00 -7.30
CA VAL A 418 -20.25 -10.83 -6.36
C VAL A 418 -18.95 -10.14 -5.93
N GLY A 419 -18.15 -9.70 -6.89
CA GLY A 419 -16.86 -9.06 -6.65
C GLY A 419 -16.97 -7.80 -5.79
N ARG A 420 -18.05 -7.02 -5.94
CA ARG A 420 -18.33 -5.88 -5.03
C ARG A 420 -18.63 -6.33 -3.60
N ARG A 421 -19.35 -7.44 -3.41
CA ARG A 421 -19.70 -7.97 -2.07
C ARG A 421 -18.48 -8.49 -1.34
N VAL A 422 -17.60 -9.23 -2.03
CA VAL A 422 -16.37 -9.78 -1.46
C VAL A 422 -15.18 -8.81 -1.49
N GLY A 423 -15.34 -7.63 -2.12
CA GLY A 423 -14.29 -6.60 -2.15
C GLY A 423 -13.15 -6.89 -3.13
N LEU A 424 -13.41 -7.71 -4.16
CA LEU A 424 -12.49 -8.00 -5.27
C LEU A 424 -12.69 -7.06 -6.47
N VAL A 425 -13.57 -6.07 -6.36
CA VAL A 425 -13.79 -5.03 -7.37
C VAL A 425 -13.68 -3.64 -6.72
N PRO A 426 -12.86 -2.73 -7.26
CA PRO A 426 -12.75 -1.35 -6.78
C PRO A 426 -14.11 -0.63 -6.80
N ARG A 427 -14.39 0.15 -5.74
CA ARG A 427 -15.64 0.94 -5.66
C ARG A 427 -15.71 2.09 -6.68
N GLU A 428 -14.59 2.48 -7.30
CA GLU A 428 -14.43 3.78 -7.97
C GLU A 428 -14.68 3.78 -9.50
N ARG A 429 -15.16 2.69 -10.11
CA ARG A 429 -15.48 2.67 -11.57
C ARG A 429 -16.92 3.06 -11.95
N LEU A 430 -17.70 3.66 -11.05
CA LEU A 430 -19.08 4.11 -11.32
C LEU A 430 -19.25 5.63 -11.46
N LEU A 431 -18.16 6.41 -11.42
CA LEU A 431 -18.21 7.85 -11.71
C LEU A 431 -17.85 8.20 -13.16
N GLY A 432 -17.64 7.20 -14.03
CA GLY A 432 -17.51 7.40 -15.46
C GLY A 432 -18.81 7.10 -16.18
N ASN A 433 -19.69 8.09 -16.31
CA ASN A 433 -20.75 8.23 -17.32
C ASN A 433 -21.38 6.97 -17.91
N VAL A 434 -21.79 6.01 -17.09
CA VAL A 434 -22.89 5.12 -17.45
C VAL A 434 -24.09 5.67 -16.71
N GLN A 435 -24.88 6.49 -17.41
CA GLN A 435 -26.25 6.74 -16.99
C GLN A 435 -26.87 5.36 -16.76
N TYR A 436 -27.25 5.09 -15.52
CA TYR A 436 -28.28 4.09 -15.25
C TYR A 436 -29.54 4.64 -15.90
N THR A 437 -29.75 4.31 -17.17
CA THR A 437 -31.10 4.36 -17.73
C THR A 437 -31.86 3.26 -17.01
N ASP A 438 -32.90 3.71 -16.31
CA ASP A 438 -33.90 2.93 -15.61
C ASP A 438 -34.21 1.62 -16.34
N TYR A 439 -34.00 0.50 -15.66
CA TYR A 439 -34.72 -0.72 -15.98
C TYR A 439 -36.05 -0.65 -15.23
N ALA A 440 -37.08 -0.26 -15.99
CA ALA A 440 -38.49 -0.49 -15.68
C ALA A 440 -38.84 -1.97 -15.86
#